data_AF-A0A178WN05-F1
#
_entry.id   AF-A0A178WN05-F1
#
_cell.length_a   1.000
_cell.length_b   1.000
_cell.length_c   1.000
_cell.angle_alpha   90.00
_cell.angle_beta   90.00
_cell.angle_gamma   90.00
#
_symmetry.space_group_name_H-M   'P 1'
#
loop_
_entity.id
_entity.type
_entity.pdbx_description
1 polymer ?
#
loop_
_entity_poly.entity_id
_entity_poly.type
_entity_poly.pdbx_seq_one_letter_code
_entity_poly.pdbx_strand_id
1 'polypeptide(L)'
;MEDGPRQIAKVKKTVDWKFLGSSFAVPISLIVDENRKDLTAKYKKKKMILMKVFEGSYRVEPLYVDSERLCNNMEPKSPAEYKRCSGGQGRIASKVTMNQYFKPYPPFNLPPLSWYIRKVTIKNTKTALKTLQTWGITLRNPGAVTSTDKYGNRRHRSEFHRFDCYK
;
A
#
# COMPACT_ATOMS: atom_id res chain seq x y z
N MET A 1 28.06 1.90 11.17
CA MET A 1 28.16 2.52 9.84
C MET A 1 26.75 2.59 9.29
N GLU A 2 26.10 3.75 9.34
CA GLU A 2 24.78 3.93 8.75
C GLU A 2 24.91 3.96 7.23
N ASP A 3 24.24 3.05 6.55
CA ASP A 3 24.32 2.80 5.10
C ASP A 3 23.51 3.84 4.31
N GLY A 4 23.87 5.13 4.42
CA GLY A 4 23.24 6.21 3.65
C GLY A 4 21.69 6.25 3.72
N PRO A 5 20.99 6.81 2.71
CA PRO A 5 19.51 6.87 2.68
C PRO A 5 18.85 5.52 2.33
N ARG A 6 19.64 4.48 2.07
CA ARG A 6 19.16 3.17 1.62
C ARG A 6 19.06 2.23 2.80
N GLN A 7 17.93 1.56 2.95
CA GLN A 7 17.68 0.64 4.04
C GLN A 7 17.25 -0.72 3.51
N ILE A 8 18.03 -1.74 3.85
CA ILE A 8 17.74 -3.12 3.47
C ILE A 8 17.13 -3.85 4.67
N ALA A 9 15.82 -4.10 4.62
CA ALA A 9 15.08 -4.83 5.64
C ALA A 9 14.77 -6.27 5.19
N LYS A 10 14.96 -7.23 6.09
CA LYS A 10 14.52 -8.63 5.88
C LYS A 10 13.18 -8.82 6.57
N VAL A 11 12.11 -8.97 5.79
CA VAL A 11 10.76 -9.17 6.30
C VAL A 11 10.43 -10.67 6.26
N LYS A 12 10.10 -11.25 7.42
CA LYS A 12 9.60 -12.63 7.54
C LYS A 12 8.16 -12.59 8.02
N LYS A 13 7.26 -13.24 7.29
CA LYS A 13 5.84 -13.38 7.65
C LYS A 13 5.35 -14.76 7.25
N THR A 14 4.37 -15.27 7.99
CA THR A 14 3.63 -16.47 7.61
C THR A 14 2.29 -16.01 7.07
N VAL A 15 1.93 -16.47 5.87
CA VAL A 15 0.68 -16.10 5.22
C VAL A 15 -0.17 -17.35 5.07
N ASP A 16 -1.41 -17.25 5.53
CA ASP A 16 -2.40 -18.30 5.35
C ASP A 16 -2.88 -18.31 3.90
N TRP A 17 -2.67 -19.43 3.22
CA TRP A 17 -3.12 -19.65 1.86
C TRP A 17 -4.27 -20.63 1.84
N LYS A 18 -5.38 -20.24 1.20
CA LYS A 18 -6.53 -21.13 0.97
C LYS A 18 -6.46 -21.71 -0.43
N PHE A 19 -6.43 -23.03 -0.53
CA PHE A 19 -6.41 -23.74 -1.81
C PHE A 19 -7.24 -25.03 -1.70
N LEU A 20 -8.18 -25.22 -2.64
CA LEU A 20 -9.03 -26.43 -2.73
C LEU A 20 -9.65 -26.86 -1.39
N GLY A 21 -10.18 -25.91 -0.61
CA GLY A 21 -10.84 -26.19 0.68
C GLY A 21 -9.90 -26.36 1.88
N SER A 22 -8.59 -26.53 1.65
CA SER A 22 -7.58 -26.59 2.72
C SER A 22 -6.93 -25.23 2.94
N SER A 23 -6.58 -24.93 4.19
CA SER A 23 -5.77 -23.76 4.56
C SER A 23 -4.39 -24.23 4.99
N PHE A 24 -3.34 -23.68 4.40
CA PHE A 24 -1.97 -23.98 4.79
C PHE A 24 -1.16 -22.70 5.01
N ALA A 25 -0.29 -22.75 6.00
CA ALA A 25 0.58 -21.65 6.39
C ALA A 25 1.85 -21.66 5.53
N VAL A 26 2.07 -20.58 4.75
CA VAL A 26 3.26 -20.44 3.90
C VAL A 26 4.20 -19.43 4.52
N PRO A 27 5.43 -19.83 4.92
CA PRO A 27 6.44 -18.87 5.34
C PRO A 27 6.96 -18.10 4.11
N ILE A 28 6.85 -16.77 4.18
CA ILE A 28 7.36 -15.84 3.19
C ILE A 28 8.48 -15.03 3.82
N SER A 29 9.64 -15.05 3.18
CA SER A 29 10.76 -14.16 3.51
C SER A 29 11.05 -13.25 2.33
N LEU A 30 10.96 -11.95 2.54
CA LEU A 30 11.24 -10.91 1.55
C LEU A 30 12.47 -10.10 1.99
N ILE A 31 13.24 -9.62 1.03
CA ILE A 31 14.23 -8.56 1.22
C ILE A 31 13.62 -7.31 0.60
N VAL A 32 13.48 -6.26 1.39
CA VAL A 32 13.00 -4.95 0.99
C VAL A 32 14.19 -4.01 1.01
N ASP A 33 14.44 -3.34 -0.11
CA ASP A 33 15.44 -2.31 -0.30
C ASP A 33 14.70 -0.99 -0.49
N GLU A 34 14.70 -0.16 0.55
CA GLU A 34 13.98 1.11 0.61
C GLU A 34 14.95 2.26 0.43
N ASN A 35 14.63 3.16 -0.49
CA ASN A 35 15.34 4.41 -0.69
C ASN A 35 14.47 5.56 -0.16
N ARG A 36 14.87 6.08 1.01
CA ARG A 36 14.13 7.15 1.70
C ARG A 36 14.17 8.49 0.98
N LYS A 37 15.19 8.76 0.15
CA LYS A 37 15.28 10.02 -0.62
C LYS A 37 14.21 10.07 -1.71
N ASP A 38 14.04 8.96 -2.43
CA ASP A 38 13.14 8.90 -3.59
C ASP A 38 11.75 8.37 -3.26
N LEU A 39 11.50 8.02 -1.98
CA LEU A 39 10.26 7.36 -1.51
C LEU A 39 9.89 6.14 -2.37
N THR A 40 10.91 5.41 -2.79
CA THR A 40 10.79 4.17 -3.55
C THR A 40 11.28 3.00 -2.72
N ALA A 41 10.65 1.84 -2.86
CA ALA A 41 11.26 0.60 -2.40
C ALA A 41 11.10 -0.50 -3.44
N LYS A 42 12.07 -1.41 -3.43
CA LYS A 42 12.07 -2.64 -4.20
C LYS A 42 12.02 -3.81 -3.23
N TYR A 43 11.25 -4.83 -3.54
CA TYR A 43 11.20 -6.04 -2.73
C TYR A 43 11.39 -7.26 -3.62
N LYS A 44 12.07 -8.26 -3.07
CA LYS A 44 12.29 -9.55 -3.73
C LYS A 44 12.17 -10.68 -2.73
N LYS A 45 11.69 -11.84 -3.17
CA LYS A 45 11.66 -13.03 -2.32
C LYS A 45 13.08 -13.48 -1.98
N LYS A 46 13.26 -13.85 -0.71
CA LYS A 46 14.40 -14.63 -0.22
C LYS A 46 14.03 -16.10 -0.11
N LYS A 47 12.85 -16.39 0.45
CA LYS A 47 12.34 -17.76 0.60
C LYS A 47 10.83 -17.75 0.44
N MET A 48 10.32 -18.53 -0.52
CA MET A 48 8.90 -18.74 -0.78
C MET A 48 8.73 -20.04 -1.58
N ILE A 49 7.80 -20.90 -1.17
CA ILE A 49 7.66 -22.27 -1.68
C ILE A 49 6.83 -22.32 -2.98
N LEU A 50 5.82 -21.46 -3.12
CA LEU A 50 4.88 -21.50 -4.24
C LEU A 50 5.36 -20.73 -5.49
N MET A 51 6.20 -19.72 -5.30
CA MET A 51 6.59 -18.79 -6.37
C MET A 51 8.07 -18.90 -6.69
N LYS A 52 8.38 -19.12 -7.98
CA LYS A 52 9.72 -19.08 -8.55
C LYS A 52 10.29 -17.67 -8.59
N VAL A 53 9.47 -16.68 -8.89
CA VAL A 53 9.84 -15.26 -8.84
C VAL A 53 8.74 -14.53 -8.09
N PHE A 54 9.13 -13.66 -7.18
CA PHE A 54 8.23 -12.73 -6.53
C PHE A 54 9.03 -11.49 -6.20
N GLU A 55 8.82 -10.45 -6.98
CA GLU A 55 9.51 -9.18 -6.84
C GLU A 55 8.57 -8.05 -7.21
N GLY A 56 8.89 -6.86 -6.74
CA GLY A 56 8.13 -5.69 -7.08
C GLY A 56 8.80 -4.44 -6.59
N SER A 57 8.19 -3.33 -6.93
CA SER A 57 8.60 -2.01 -6.49
C SER A 57 7.39 -1.16 -6.23
N TYR A 58 7.45 -0.33 -5.19
CA TYR A 58 6.49 0.74 -5.00
C TYR A 58 7.19 2.09 -5.01
N ARG A 59 6.46 3.10 -5.45
CA ARG A 59 6.84 4.51 -5.41
C ARG A 59 5.70 5.30 -4.77
N VAL A 60 6.04 6.20 -3.86
CA VAL A 60 5.08 7.11 -3.23
C VAL A 60 5.37 8.52 -3.70
N GLU A 61 4.37 9.16 -4.30
CA GLU A 61 4.45 10.53 -4.80
C GLU A 61 3.40 11.40 -4.10
N PRO A 62 3.71 12.66 -3.75
CA PRO A 62 2.70 13.58 -3.26
C PRO A 62 1.72 13.91 -4.40
N LEU A 63 0.44 13.99 -4.06
CA LEU A 63 -0.63 14.44 -4.93
C LEU A 63 -1.29 15.67 -4.30
N TYR A 64 -1.21 16.81 -4.99
CA TYR A 64 -1.75 18.09 -4.54
C TYR A 64 -3.21 18.19 -4.97
N VAL A 65 -4.13 17.83 -4.07
CA VAL A 65 -5.54 17.59 -4.42
C VAL A 65 -6.28 18.88 -4.79
N ASP A 66 -5.92 19.99 -4.15
CA ASP A 66 -6.61 21.28 -4.29
C ASP A 66 -5.82 22.27 -5.16
N SER A 67 -4.83 21.83 -5.93
CA SER A 67 -3.94 22.72 -6.70
C SER A 67 -4.71 23.54 -7.76
N GLU A 68 -5.66 22.93 -8.46
CA GLU A 68 -6.46 23.63 -9.48
C GLU A 68 -7.23 24.80 -8.87
N ARG A 69 -7.90 24.57 -7.73
CA ARG A 69 -8.73 25.57 -7.05
C ARG A 69 -7.92 26.62 -6.27
N LEU A 70 -6.88 26.19 -5.56
CA LEU A 70 -6.16 27.05 -4.62
C LEU A 70 -4.90 27.68 -5.20
N CYS A 71 -4.37 27.16 -6.30
CA CYS A 71 -3.12 27.63 -6.90
C CYS A 71 -3.31 28.15 -8.33
N ASN A 72 -4.51 28.59 -8.71
CA ASN A 72 -4.82 29.17 -10.03
C ASN A 72 -4.34 28.28 -11.19
N ASN A 73 -4.61 26.98 -11.14
CA ASN A 73 -4.15 25.97 -12.11
C ASN A 73 -2.61 25.81 -12.23
N MET A 74 -1.83 26.37 -11.30
CA MET A 74 -0.41 26.08 -11.20
C MET A 74 -0.20 24.66 -10.64
N GLU A 75 0.63 23.87 -11.31
CA GLU A 75 0.99 22.51 -10.88
C GLU A 75 2.23 22.56 -9.96
N PRO A 76 2.06 22.42 -8.63
CA PRO A 76 3.16 22.57 -7.68
C PRO A 76 4.14 21.39 -7.82
N LYS A 77 5.45 21.66 -7.79
CA LYS A 77 6.49 20.62 -7.88
C LYS A 77 7.01 20.19 -6.51
N SER A 78 6.72 20.97 -5.46
CA SER A 78 7.17 20.68 -4.10
C SER A 78 6.10 20.99 -3.05
N PRO A 79 6.15 20.33 -1.87
CA PRO A 79 5.23 20.63 -0.78
C PRO A 79 5.35 22.08 -0.28
N ALA A 80 6.54 22.68 -0.34
CA ALA A 80 6.76 24.06 0.06
C ALA A 80 6.09 25.06 -0.89
N GLU A 81 6.22 24.81 -2.19
CA GLU A 81 5.53 25.58 -3.23
C GLU A 81 4.01 25.45 -3.11
N TYR A 82 3.53 24.22 -2.90
CA TYR A 82 2.11 23.98 -2.68
C TYR A 82 1.58 24.70 -1.44
N LYS A 83 2.33 24.70 -0.33
CA LYS A 83 1.97 25.43 0.89
C LYS A 83 1.87 26.94 0.63
N ARG A 84 2.78 27.49 -0.17
CA ARG A 84 2.80 28.92 -0.52
C ARG A 84 1.60 29.30 -1.39
N CYS A 85 1.32 28.54 -2.45
CA CYS A 85 0.21 28.87 -3.35
C CYS A 85 -1.16 28.61 -2.71
N SER A 86 -1.31 27.53 -1.94
CA SER A 86 -2.59 27.18 -1.30
C SER A 86 -2.90 27.94 -0.01
N GLY A 87 -2.06 28.91 0.39
CA GLY A 87 -2.19 29.61 1.67
C GLY A 87 -2.14 28.69 2.88
N GLY A 88 -1.52 27.51 2.75
CA GLY A 88 -1.46 26.47 3.78
C GLY A 88 -2.74 25.66 3.99
N GLN A 89 -3.80 25.90 3.21
CA GLN A 89 -5.09 25.20 3.35
C GLN A 89 -5.21 23.96 2.45
N GLY A 90 -4.33 23.81 1.46
CA GLY A 90 -4.40 22.74 0.49
C GLY A 90 -4.12 21.36 1.09
N ARG A 91 -4.92 20.35 0.72
CA ARG A 91 -4.73 18.97 1.15
C ARG A 91 -3.67 18.29 0.27
N ILE A 92 -2.77 17.56 0.92
CA ILE A 92 -1.80 16.67 0.26
C ILE A 92 -2.27 15.24 0.46
N ALA A 93 -2.40 14.51 -0.64
CA ALA A 93 -2.59 13.07 -0.68
C ALA A 93 -1.29 12.38 -1.08
N SER A 94 -1.24 11.06 -0.90
CA SER A 94 -0.11 10.24 -1.36
C SER A 94 -0.60 9.28 -2.44
N LYS A 95 0.00 9.36 -3.62
CA LYS A 95 -0.20 8.42 -4.72
C LYS A 95 0.83 7.31 -4.60
N VAL A 96 0.36 6.08 -4.44
CA VAL A 96 1.22 4.89 -4.37
C VAL A 96 1.09 4.14 -5.69
N THR A 97 2.19 4.07 -6.45
CA THR A 97 2.30 3.26 -7.66
C THR A 97 3.06 1.99 -7.31
N MET A 98 2.44 0.82 -7.46
CA MET A 98 3.06 -0.46 -7.15
C MET A 98 3.09 -1.38 -8.37
N ASN A 99 4.28 -1.84 -8.73
CA ASN A 99 4.53 -2.81 -9.78
C ASN A 99 4.94 -4.12 -9.13
N GLN A 100 4.24 -5.20 -9.43
CA GLN A 100 4.51 -6.52 -8.85
C GLN A 100 4.62 -7.56 -9.97
N TYR A 101 5.75 -8.26 -10.01
CA TYR A 101 6.02 -9.37 -10.90
C TYR A 101 6.10 -10.67 -10.12
N PHE A 102 5.36 -11.69 -10.57
CA PHE A 102 5.37 -12.99 -9.92
C PHE A 102 5.27 -14.12 -10.95
N LYS A 103 5.96 -15.22 -10.66
CA LYS A 103 5.97 -16.44 -11.47
C LYS A 103 5.85 -17.65 -10.56
N PRO A 104 4.77 -18.45 -10.65
CA PRO A 104 4.64 -19.71 -9.91
C PRO A 104 5.72 -20.73 -10.30
N TYR A 105 6.07 -21.65 -9.40
CA TYR A 105 6.88 -22.83 -9.78
C TYR A 105 6.06 -23.81 -10.62
N PRO A 106 6.66 -24.57 -11.55
CA PRO A 106 6.02 -25.74 -12.11
C PRO A 106 5.69 -26.77 -11.01
N PRO A 107 4.51 -27.44 -11.06
CA PRO A 107 3.48 -27.39 -12.10
C PRO A 107 2.43 -26.26 -11.94
N PHE A 108 2.53 -25.40 -10.93
CA PHE A 108 1.58 -24.32 -10.62
C PHE A 108 1.51 -23.20 -11.68
N ASN A 109 2.42 -23.18 -12.65
CA ASN A 109 2.42 -22.25 -13.77
C ASN A 109 1.50 -22.67 -14.93
N LEU A 110 0.93 -23.88 -14.90
CA LEU A 110 0.02 -24.38 -15.93
C LEU A 110 -1.45 -24.03 -15.64
N PRO A 111 -2.26 -23.71 -16.66
CA PRO A 111 -3.71 -23.58 -16.50
C PRO A 111 -4.33 -24.94 -16.14
N PRO A 112 -5.45 -24.98 -15.39
CA PRO A 112 -6.24 -23.85 -14.86
C PRO A 112 -5.67 -23.25 -13.55
N LEU A 113 -4.70 -23.93 -12.93
CA LEU A 113 -4.13 -23.58 -11.63
C LEU A 113 -3.43 -22.22 -11.63
N SER A 114 -2.68 -21.91 -12.69
CA SER A 114 -2.01 -20.62 -12.85
C SER A 114 -2.98 -19.43 -12.87
N TRP A 115 -4.18 -19.61 -13.44
CA TRP A 115 -5.23 -18.59 -13.45
C TRP A 115 -5.79 -18.34 -12.05
N TYR A 116 -6.00 -19.40 -11.29
CA TYR A 116 -6.44 -19.30 -9.90
C TYR A 116 -5.41 -18.55 -9.05
N ILE A 117 -4.15 -18.95 -9.10
CA ILE A 117 -3.06 -18.31 -8.32
C ILE A 117 -2.92 -16.84 -8.72
N ARG A 118 -3.00 -16.52 -10.02
CA ARG A 118 -2.98 -15.13 -10.51
C ARG A 118 -4.16 -14.32 -9.96
N LYS A 119 -5.39 -14.85 -10.01
CA LYS A 119 -6.59 -14.17 -9.49
C LYS A 119 -6.48 -13.92 -7.98
N VAL A 120 -6.08 -14.93 -7.21
CA VAL A 120 -5.91 -14.82 -5.75
C VAL A 120 -4.81 -13.82 -5.41
N THR A 121 -3.66 -13.87 -6.08
CA THR A 121 -2.55 -12.94 -5.85
C THR A 121 -2.98 -11.50 -6.12
N ILE A 122 -3.61 -11.22 -7.26
CA ILE A 122 -4.11 -9.86 -7.60
C ILE A 122 -5.14 -9.40 -6.57
N LYS A 123 -6.07 -10.26 -6.15
CA LYS A 123 -7.09 -9.92 -5.15
C LYS A 123 -6.45 -9.57 -3.81
N ASN A 124 -5.54 -10.40 -3.32
CA ASN A 124 -4.86 -10.18 -2.04
C ASN A 124 -4.01 -8.91 -2.07
N THR A 125 -3.27 -8.67 -3.15
CA THR A 125 -2.51 -7.44 -3.34
C THR A 125 -3.41 -6.20 -3.32
N LYS A 126 -4.56 -6.22 -4.00
CA LYS A 126 -5.54 -5.13 -3.96
C LYS A 126 -6.11 -4.92 -2.56
N THR A 127 -6.43 -5.99 -1.84
CA THR A 127 -6.91 -5.90 -0.45
C THR A 127 -5.85 -5.28 0.45
N ALA A 128 -4.59 -5.69 0.34
CA ALA A 128 -3.50 -5.10 1.12
C ALA A 128 -3.35 -3.59 0.86
N LEU A 129 -3.43 -3.15 -0.40
CA LEU A 129 -3.43 -1.72 -0.73
C LEU A 129 -4.62 -0.97 -0.12
N LYS A 130 -5.83 -1.53 -0.18
CA LYS A 130 -7.01 -0.93 0.47
C LYS A 130 -6.82 -0.82 1.98
N THR A 131 -6.29 -1.86 2.62
CA THR A 131 -5.98 -1.84 4.05
C THR A 131 -4.96 -0.75 4.38
N LEU A 132 -3.91 -0.59 3.59
CA LEU A 132 -2.94 0.51 3.76
C LEU A 132 -3.60 1.89 3.62
N GLN A 133 -4.50 2.07 2.66
CA GLN A 133 -5.27 3.31 2.51
C GLN A 133 -6.13 3.58 3.75
N THR A 134 -6.85 2.57 4.24
CA THR A 134 -7.65 2.67 5.46
C THR A 134 -6.78 3.06 6.66
N TRP A 135 -5.64 2.41 6.84
CA TRP A 135 -4.71 2.71 7.93
C TRP A 135 -4.18 4.14 7.84
N GLY A 136 -3.85 4.62 6.64
CA GLY A 136 -3.45 6.01 6.43
C GLY A 136 -4.54 7.01 6.80
N ILE A 137 -5.81 6.71 6.50
CA ILE A 137 -6.95 7.56 6.90
C ILE A 137 -7.11 7.55 8.43
N THR A 138 -7.03 6.38 9.06
CA THR A 138 -7.15 6.23 10.51
C THR A 138 -6.03 6.95 11.26
N LEU A 139 -4.78 6.84 10.80
CA LEU A 139 -3.64 7.54 11.40
C LEU A 139 -3.78 9.06 11.31
N ARG A 140 -4.37 9.57 10.21
CA ARG A 140 -4.62 11.00 10.01
C ARG A 140 -5.82 11.51 10.81
N ASN A 141 -6.77 10.65 11.14
CA ASN A 141 -8.01 11.00 11.84
C ASN A 141 -8.26 10.01 13.00
N PRO A 142 -7.49 10.10 14.11
CA PRO A 142 -7.70 9.24 15.27
C PRO A 142 -9.11 9.49 15.82
N GLY A 143 -10.02 8.54 15.59
CA GLY A 143 -11.45 8.63 16.00
C GLY A 143 -12.46 8.33 14.89
N ALA A 144 -12.07 8.37 13.61
CA ALA A 144 -12.95 7.97 12.51
C ALA A 144 -12.96 6.43 12.37
N VAL A 145 -13.94 5.76 12.97
CA VAL A 145 -14.16 4.32 12.80
C VAL A 145 -14.64 4.07 11.36
N THR A 146 -13.72 3.70 10.46
CA THR A 146 -14.09 3.24 9.12
C THR A 146 -14.45 1.76 9.19
N SER A 147 -15.74 1.44 9.34
CA SER A 147 -16.22 0.06 9.20
C SER A 147 -16.22 -0.32 7.71
N THR A 148 -15.18 -1.04 7.28
CA THR A 148 -15.18 -1.70 5.96
C THR A 148 -15.93 -3.02 6.06
N ASP A 149 -16.98 -3.21 5.24
CA ASP A 149 -17.68 -4.49 5.14
C ASP A 149 -16.82 -5.58 4.46
N LYS A 150 -17.28 -6.84 4.47
CA LYS A 150 -16.58 -8.00 3.86
C LYS A 150 -16.40 -7.88 2.34
N TYR A 151 -16.95 -6.85 1.70
CA TYR A 151 -16.84 -6.56 0.28
C TYR A 151 -16.04 -5.27 -0.02
N GLY A 152 -15.57 -4.56 1.01
CA GLY A 152 -14.80 -3.33 0.88
C GLY A 152 -15.62 -2.13 0.39
N ASN A 153 -16.94 -2.12 0.64
CA ASN A 153 -17.78 -0.95 0.42
C ASN A 153 -17.80 -0.04 1.65
N ARG A 154 -17.82 1.28 1.39
CA ARG A 154 -17.93 2.31 2.43
C ARG A 154 -19.40 2.43 2.86
N ARG A 155 -19.73 2.05 4.09
CA ARG A 155 -20.89 2.61 4.79
C ARG A 155 -20.39 3.76 5.67
N HIS A 156 -20.68 5.00 5.26
CA HIS A 156 -20.59 6.11 6.19
C HIS A 156 -21.77 5.99 7.17
N ARG A 157 -21.50 5.50 8.39
CA ARG A 157 -22.36 5.78 9.53
C ARG A 157 -21.68 6.88 10.33
N SER A 158 -22.10 8.12 10.10
CA SER A 158 -21.71 9.26 10.92
C SER A 158 -22.45 9.15 12.26
N GLU A 159 -21.84 8.48 13.24
CA GLU A 159 -22.17 8.71 14.65
C GLU A 159 -21.22 9.79 15.16
N PHE A 160 -21.78 10.99 15.31
CA PHE A 160 -21.10 12.19 15.76
C PHE A 160 -20.93 12.10 17.27
N HIS A 161 -19.80 11.57 17.75
CA HIS A 161 -19.39 11.81 19.13
C HIS A 161 -18.44 13.01 19.14
N ARG A 162 -19.03 14.16 19.43
CA ARG A 162 -18.35 15.41 19.78
C ARG A 162 -17.51 15.15 21.02
N PHE A 163 -16.19 15.22 20.88
CA PHE A 163 -15.31 15.46 22.01
C PHE A 163 -14.65 16.82 21.79
N ASP A 164 -15.15 17.80 22.52
CA ASP A 164 -14.51 19.08 22.69
C ASP A 164 -13.15 18.82 23.37
N CYS A 165 -12.05 19.19 22.72
CA CYS A 165 -10.78 19.38 23.41
C CYS A 165 -10.56 20.89 23.55
N TYR A 166 -10.63 21.34 24.80
CA TYR A 166 -10.26 22.68 25.23
C TYR A 166 -8.74 22.89 25.11
N LYS A 167 -8.41 24.13 24.69
CA LYS A 167 -7.16 24.91 24.73
C LYS A 167 -5.81 24.17 24.71
#